data_AF-A0A1Q3HFF7-F1
#
_entry.id   AF-A0A1Q3HFF7-F1
#
_cell.length_a   1.000
_cell.length_b   1.000
_cell.length_c   1.000
_cell.angle_alpha   90.00
_cell.angle_beta   90.00
_cell.angle_gamma   90.00
#
_symmetry.space_group_name_H-M   'P 1'
#
loop_
_entity.id
_entity.type
_entity.pdbx_description
1 polymer ?
#
loop_
_entity_poly.entity_id
_entity_poly.type
_entity_poly.pdbx_seq_one_letter_code
_entity_poly.pdbx_strand_id
1 'polypeptide(L)'
;MTKGEESPRTDTVAGEFQRKLDAWAERFRGRPTEELRALLLLALERERIVAVAYRDEVMRERLASVAMPEESRALMRQALAWAWRDEEMHATYTRGVLLRIGSMPVRVATWLSHVAGALAGWAIAVRHHTSFSRAPISTLIASFVMFLGRLGGKVPKPMRDKLRRLTLREYCALQVDAEESASLGWKRIAQVAPRVPELPPDAGMWFSRMHSDEDKHARIFRALMETLGEGDSVLAPTGSLISEVGRADELFLPRALRSAPLRSHPVGQGGRVVVHASPAGESKQEALRRTLEDAGLAEVVRTRAEVLGRPVSSLRVLVRVSFMLGYHRDDRSNITDPELVEALALRLRELGLEDIAVADAGNLYDRFFDGRSVHEVARYFGYTSSAYRVVDLEAEQVPHDYSRGMAQSTIARSWRDAELRIVFSKARSHPVDLTHLSIATIQGVGGRFDEFLFAERFASRETALLMPLLDFPPHFALIDAFEHAADGLVGILGCGRPPTPRRLYAGADALAVDLLATRHLVGGEPLQSPLLRLACDWFGDPRGATQAVGPDEAIPGFRAPYETELHALMGLLSIPVWQFASGRGAAFLPAMDTRAFPPKAGHGQGPFWRLYRALMRALVGP
;
A
#
# COMPACT_ATOMS: atom_id res chain seq x y z
N MET A 1 52.59 -12.21 11.44
CA MET A 1 51.86 -13.23 12.24
C MET A 1 50.73 -12.49 12.95
N THR A 2 49.59 -12.27 12.29
CA THR A 2 48.37 -13.12 12.23
C THR A 2 47.62 -13.28 13.55
N LYS A 3 46.39 -12.73 13.52
CA LYS A 3 45.15 -13.21 14.13
C LYS A 3 45.06 -13.24 15.66
N GLY A 4 44.55 -12.15 16.23
CA GLY A 4 43.56 -12.28 17.31
C GLY A 4 42.24 -12.71 16.68
N GLU A 5 42.01 -14.02 16.61
CA GLU A 5 40.68 -14.58 16.36
C GLU A 5 39.82 -14.26 17.58
N GLU A 6 38.83 -13.37 17.41
CA GLU A 6 37.68 -13.31 18.30
C GLU A 6 37.04 -14.69 18.32
N SER A 7 37.09 -15.34 19.49
CA SER A 7 36.31 -16.54 19.77
C SER A 7 34.83 -16.28 19.46
N PRO A 8 34.13 -17.13 18.70
CA PRO A 8 32.72 -16.91 18.42
C PRO A 8 31.93 -16.96 19.75
N ARG A 9 31.04 -15.99 19.97
CA ARG A 9 30.15 -15.93 21.14
C ARG A 9 29.21 -17.15 21.13
N THR A 10 29.54 -18.21 21.88
CA THR A 10 28.83 -19.51 21.84
C THR A 10 27.59 -19.60 22.74
N ASP A 11 27.42 -18.66 23.68
CA ASP A 11 26.40 -18.70 24.75
C ASP A 11 25.23 -17.72 24.55
N THR A 12 25.09 -17.13 23.36
CA THR A 12 23.98 -16.21 23.03
C THR A 12 22.83 -16.94 22.33
N VAL A 13 21.61 -16.37 22.37
CA VAL A 13 20.43 -16.87 21.63
C VAL A 13 20.73 -17.02 20.14
N ALA A 14 21.47 -16.08 19.56
CA ALA A 14 21.93 -16.15 18.17
C ALA A 14 22.88 -17.34 17.92
N GLY A 15 23.79 -17.64 18.85
CA GLY A 15 24.70 -18.79 18.77
C GLY A 15 23.96 -20.14 18.85
N GLU A 16 22.95 -20.26 19.72
CA GLU A 16 22.05 -21.42 19.75
C GLU A 16 21.25 -21.58 18.46
N PHE A 17 20.76 -20.47 17.92
CA PHE A 17 20.01 -20.46 16.68
C PHE A 17 20.87 -20.88 15.48
N GLN A 18 22.11 -20.41 15.40
CA GLN A 18 23.07 -20.82 14.37
C GLN A 18 23.31 -22.34 14.39
N ARG A 19 23.51 -22.94 15.58
CA ARG A 19 23.65 -24.40 15.71
C ARG A 19 22.43 -25.15 15.19
N LYS A 20 21.23 -24.63 15.44
CA LYS A 20 19.98 -25.19 14.90
C LYS A 20 19.95 -25.11 13.36
N LEU A 21 20.36 -23.99 12.77
CA LEU A 21 20.46 -23.82 11.32
C LEU A 21 21.47 -24.80 10.71
N ASP A 22 22.63 -24.97 11.33
CA ASP A 22 23.66 -25.91 10.86
C ASP A 22 23.16 -27.36 10.92
N ALA A 23 22.47 -27.74 12.00
CA ALA A 23 21.84 -29.05 12.12
C ALA A 23 20.74 -29.28 11.07
N TRP A 24 19.99 -28.23 10.70
CA TRP A 24 18.98 -28.30 9.64
C TRP A 24 19.61 -28.41 8.26
N ALA A 25 20.68 -27.67 7.99
CA ALA A 25 21.44 -27.77 6.74
C ALA A 25 21.92 -29.21 6.49
N GLU A 26 22.37 -29.88 7.56
CA GLU A 26 22.76 -31.29 7.52
C GLU A 26 21.55 -32.21 7.27
N ARG A 27 20.49 -32.04 8.07
CA ARG A 27 19.26 -32.85 7.99
C ARG A 27 18.60 -32.80 6.61
N PHE A 28 18.57 -31.64 5.98
CA PHE A 28 17.93 -31.41 4.69
C PHE A 28 18.90 -31.42 3.51
N ARG A 29 20.12 -31.96 3.68
CA ARG A 29 21.08 -32.07 2.58
C ARG A 29 20.44 -32.73 1.35
N GLY A 30 20.54 -32.05 0.20
CA GLY A 30 19.94 -32.50 -1.07
C GLY A 30 18.44 -32.27 -1.20
N ARG A 31 17.77 -31.67 -0.21
CA ARG A 31 16.32 -31.41 -0.17
C ARG A 31 16.00 -29.92 0.06
N PRO A 32 16.42 -29.02 -0.87
CA PRO A 32 16.33 -27.58 -0.67
C PRO A 32 14.89 -27.07 -0.48
N THR A 33 13.90 -27.66 -1.15
CA THR A 33 12.47 -27.27 -0.99
C THR A 33 11.94 -27.58 0.42
N GLU A 34 12.34 -28.71 1.01
CA GLU A 34 11.95 -29.07 2.38
C GLU A 34 12.65 -28.19 3.42
N GLU A 35 13.94 -27.91 3.21
CA GLU A 35 14.70 -26.98 4.04
C GLU A 35 14.07 -25.60 4.04
N LEU A 36 13.81 -25.04 2.85
CA LEU A 36 13.19 -23.74 2.69
C LEU A 36 11.82 -23.68 3.37
N ARG A 37 10.98 -24.71 3.20
CA ARG A 37 9.67 -24.75 3.85
C ARG A 37 9.79 -24.72 5.38
N ALA A 38 10.71 -25.49 5.96
CA ALA A 38 10.93 -25.52 7.40
C ALA A 38 11.42 -24.16 7.92
N LEU A 39 12.35 -23.52 7.20
CA LEU A 39 12.87 -22.19 7.53
C LEU A 39 11.79 -21.11 7.44
N LEU A 40 10.95 -21.11 6.40
CA LEU A 40 9.86 -20.14 6.24
C LEU A 40 8.75 -20.32 7.27
N LEU A 41 8.45 -21.56 7.69
CA LEU A 41 7.50 -21.80 8.78
C LEU A 41 8.02 -21.25 10.11
N LEU A 42 9.32 -21.45 10.38
CA LEU A 42 9.99 -20.90 11.56
C LEU A 42 10.01 -19.36 11.54
N ALA A 43 10.33 -18.75 10.39
CA ALA A 43 10.25 -17.30 10.20
C ALA A 43 8.83 -16.80 10.44
N LEU A 44 7.83 -17.41 9.81
CA LEU A 44 6.42 -16.99 9.96
C LEU A 44 5.90 -17.09 11.39
N GLU A 45 6.32 -18.09 12.17
CA GLU A 45 5.98 -18.20 13.58
C GLU A 45 6.53 -17.02 14.38
N ARG A 46 7.78 -16.63 14.11
CA ARG A 46 8.46 -15.50 14.76
C ARG A 46 7.82 -14.16 14.39
N GLU A 47 7.62 -13.90 13.10
CA GLU A 47 6.95 -12.71 12.57
C GLU A 47 5.59 -12.46 13.25
N ARG A 48 4.83 -13.53 13.54
CA ARG A 48 3.54 -13.43 14.24
C ARG A 48 3.67 -13.07 15.72
N ILE A 49 4.73 -13.52 16.38
CA ILE A 49 5.02 -13.16 17.78
C ILE A 49 5.45 -11.69 17.86
N VAL A 50 6.31 -11.30 16.92
CA VAL A 50 6.91 -9.97 16.81
C VAL A 50 5.86 -8.91 16.43
N ALA A 51 4.99 -9.19 15.45
CA ALA A 51 3.87 -8.31 15.07
C ALA A 51 2.86 -8.07 16.22
N VAL A 52 2.76 -8.99 17.18
CA VAL A 52 1.94 -8.81 18.39
C VAL A 52 2.68 -7.97 19.44
N ALA A 53 4.00 -8.12 19.55
CA ALA A 53 4.85 -7.36 20.46
C ALA A 53 4.98 -5.88 20.04
N TYR A 54 5.03 -5.60 18.73
CA TYR A 54 5.13 -4.27 18.15
C TYR A 54 3.80 -3.54 17.90
N ARG A 55 2.67 -4.09 18.35
CA ARG A 55 1.37 -3.42 18.16
C ARG A 55 1.46 -1.96 18.64
N ASP A 56 1.09 -1.04 17.75
CA ASP A 56 1.15 0.41 17.98
C ASP A 56 0.53 0.82 19.32
N GLU A 57 -0.57 0.18 19.73
CA GLU A 57 -1.22 0.36 21.04
C GLU A 57 -0.27 0.05 22.23
N VAL A 58 0.44 -1.08 22.18
CA VAL A 58 1.35 -1.54 23.24
C VAL A 58 2.59 -0.65 23.29
N MET A 59 3.12 -0.27 22.13
CA MET A 59 4.29 0.62 22.05
C MET A 59 3.95 2.04 22.46
N ARG A 60 2.77 2.56 22.10
CA ARG A 60 2.30 3.88 22.52
C ARG A 60 2.10 3.96 24.02
N GLU A 61 1.49 2.95 24.63
CA GLU A 61 1.37 2.87 26.09
C GLU A 61 2.74 2.88 26.78
N ARG A 62 3.71 2.12 26.26
CA ARG A 62 5.09 2.10 26.80
C ARG A 62 5.79 3.44 26.65
N LEU A 63 5.79 4.02 25.45
CA LEU A 63 6.41 5.32 25.17
C LEU A 63 5.76 6.46 25.96
N ALA A 64 4.46 6.36 26.26
CA ALA A 64 3.78 7.32 27.13
C ALA A 64 4.19 7.21 28.60
N SER A 65 4.56 6.01 29.05
CA SER A 65 4.99 5.78 30.43
C SER A 65 6.42 6.25 30.74
N VAL A 66 7.22 6.54 29.71
CA VAL A 66 8.60 6.99 29.83
C VAL A 66 8.70 8.52 29.76
N ALA A 67 9.40 9.11 30.72
CA ALA A 67 9.70 10.54 30.76
C ALA A 67 10.83 10.88 29.77
N MET A 68 10.47 11.41 28.60
CA MET A 68 11.42 11.82 27.56
C MET A 68 10.94 13.07 26.82
N PRO A 69 11.84 13.83 26.15
CA PRO A 69 11.45 14.92 25.26
C PRO A 69 10.47 14.44 24.17
N GLU A 70 9.50 15.27 23.78
CA GLU A 70 8.51 14.90 22.75
C GLU A 70 9.18 14.61 21.40
N GLU A 71 10.28 15.29 21.08
CA GLU A 71 11.07 15.02 19.87
C GLU A 71 11.61 13.58 19.87
N SER A 72 12.21 13.14 20.98
CA SER A 72 12.67 11.75 21.16
C SER A 72 11.49 10.78 21.07
N ARG A 73 10.37 11.10 21.72
CA ARG A 73 9.17 10.26 21.69
C ARG A 73 8.61 10.11 20.27
N ALA A 74 8.57 11.19 19.50
CA ALA A 74 8.10 11.18 18.12
C ALA A 74 9.04 10.39 17.20
N LEU A 75 10.36 10.55 17.37
CA LEU A 75 11.38 9.76 16.68
C LEU A 75 11.24 8.27 16.98
N MET A 76 11.13 7.89 18.25
CA MET A 76 10.96 6.48 18.65
C MET A 76 9.67 5.89 18.08
N ARG A 77 8.57 6.64 18.15
CA ARG A 77 7.27 6.22 17.58
C ARG A 77 7.39 5.96 16.07
N GLN A 78 8.04 6.86 15.34
CA GLN A 78 8.27 6.72 13.90
C GLN A 78 9.13 5.49 13.58
N ALA A 79 10.26 5.33 14.27
CA ALA A 79 11.18 4.23 14.00
C ALA A 79 10.53 2.85 14.29
N LEU A 80 9.80 2.75 15.39
CA LEU A 80 9.10 1.52 15.78
C LEU A 80 7.92 1.21 14.87
N ALA A 81 7.15 2.24 14.47
CA ALA A 81 6.09 2.07 13.49
C ALA A 81 6.63 1.49 12.18
N TRP A 82 7.80 1.97 11.73
CA TRP A 82 8.46 1.46 10.54
C TRP A 82 8.98 0.04 10.69
N ALA A 83 9.66 -0.29 11.80
CA ALA A 83 10.12 -1.66 12.03
C ALA A 83 8.92 -2.63 11.97
N TRP A 84 7.81 -2.27 12.61
CA TRP A 84 6.57 -3.06 12.52
C TRP A 84 6.01 -3.21 11.10
N ARG A 85 6.15 -2.20 10.22
CA ARG A 85 5.73 -2.31 8.82
C ARG A 85 6.58 -3.29 8.03
N ASP A 86 7.89 -3.28 8.27
CA ASP A 86 8.81 -4.19 7.61
C ASP A 86 8.50 -5.65 8.04
N GLU A 87 8.22 -5.91 9.33
CA GLU A 87 7.72 -7.21 9.81
C GLU A 87 6.37 -7.63 9.16
N GLU A 88 5.41 -6.70 9.03
CA GLU A 88 4.13 -6.98 8.35
C GLU A 88 4.35 -7.37 6.87
N MET A 89 5.34 -6.73 6.22
CA MET A 89 5.78 -7.05 4.87
C MET A 89 6.42 -8.45 4.81
N HIS A 90 7.35 -8.75 5.71
CA HIS A 90 8.03 -10.03 5.83
C HIS A 90 7.02 -11.18 5.99
N ALA A 91 6.07 -11.01 6.91
CA ALA A 91 5.01 -11.98 7.15
C ALA A 91 4.12 -12.22 5.91
N THR A 92 3.79 -11.15 5.18
CA THR A 92 2.98 -11.24 3.94
C THR A 92 3.73 -12.01 2.86
N TYR A 93 4.98 -11.65 2.61
CA TYR A 93 5.84 -12.29 1.63
C TYR A 93 6.06 -13.78 1.95
N THR A 94 6.42 -14.09 3.20
CA THR A 94 6.68 -15.46 3.68
C THR A 94 5.49 -16.39 3.44
N ARG A 95 4.27 -15.89 3.69
CA ARG A 95 3.04 -16.63 3.42
C ARG A 95 2.84 -16.86 1.92
N GLY A 96 3.08 -15.84 1.08
CA GLY A 96 2.99 -15.96 -0.37
C GLY A 96 3.89 -17.07 -0.93
N VAL A 97 5.15 -17.10 -0.48
CA VAL A 97 6.10 -18.17 -0.82
C VAL A 97 5.60 -19.53 -0.35
N LEU A 98 5.16 -19.65 0.91
CA LEU A 98 4.65 -20.90 1.48
C LEU A 98 3.42 -21.42 0.73
N LEU A 99 2.54 -20.55 0.23
CA LEU A 99 1.40 -20.96 -0.60
C LEU A 99 1.84 -21.53 -1.95
N ARG A 100 2.90 -20.97 -2.55
CA ARG A 100 3.45 -21.43 -3.83
C ARG A 100 4.12 -22.80 -3.70
N ILE A 101 4.95 -22.99 -2.66
CA ILE A 101 5.71 -24.24 -2.43
C ILE A 101 4.98 -25.27 -1.54
N GLY A 102 3.82 -24.91 -0.98
CA GLY A 102 3.08 -25.71 0.00
C GLY A 102 2.10 -26.71 -0.62
N SER A 103 1.92 -27.85 0.05
CA SER A 103 0.89 -28.84 -0.29
C SER A 103 -0.53 -28.32 0.04
N MET A 104 -1.57 -28.91 -0.57
CA MET A 104 -2.96 -28.48 -0.39
C MET A 104 -3.42 -28.30 1.08
N PRO A 105 -3.05 -29.18 2.04
CA PRO A 105 -3.40 -28.98 3.46
C PRO A 105 -2.78 -27.72 4.07
N VAL A 106 -1.54 -27.38 3.69
CA VAL A 106 -0.86 -26.15 4.15
C VAL A 106 -1.57 -24.92 3.59
N ARG A 107 -2.01 -24.96 2.32
CA ARG A 107 -2.78 -23.87 1.71
C ARG A 107 -4.10 -23.61 2.45
N VAL A 108 -4.82 -24.67 2.82
CA VAL A 108 -6.08 -24.56 3.58
C VAL A 108 -5.85 -24.04 5.00
N ALA A 109 -4.82 -24.52 5.70
CA ALA A 109 -4.49 -24.03 7.04
C ALA A 109 -4.08 -22.55 7.04
N THR A 110 -3.25 -22.14 6.07
CA THR A 110 -2.86 -20.73 5.88
C THR A 110 -4.08 -19.86 5.60
N TRP A 111 -5.00 -20.32 4.76
CA TRP A 111 -6.28 -19.64 4.48
C TRP A 111 -7.13 -19.43 5.74
N LEU A 112 -7.38 -20.50 6.51
CA LEU A 112 -8.16 -20.43 7.75
C LEU A 112 -7.55 -19.44 8.75
N SER A 113 -6.22 -19.39 8.84
CA SER A 113 -5.54 -18.46 9.73
C SER A 113 -5.71 -16.99 9.32
N HIS A 114 -5.79 -16.70 8.01
CA HIS A 114 -5.95 -15.35 7.48
C HIS A 114 -7.37 -14.82 7.75
N VAL A 115 -8.39 -15.64 7.48
CA VAL A 115 -9.79 -15.31 7.76
C VAL A 115 -9.99 -15.07 9.26
N ALA A 116 -9.43 -15.93 10.12
CA ALA A 116 -9.50 -15.77 11.56
C ALA A 116 -8.80 -14.48 12.04
N GLY A 117 -7.67 -14.11 11.44
CA GLY A 117 -6.94 -12.87 11.76
C GLY A 117 -7.72 -11.61 11.40
N ALA A 118 -8.25 -11.54 10.17
CA ALA A 118 -9.08 -10.42 9.71
C ALA A 118 -10.33 -10.23 10.59
N LEU A 119 -11.04 -11.33 10.89
CA LEU A 119 -12.22 -11.32 11.75
C LEU A 119 -11.89 -10.93 13.21
N ALA A 120 -10.73 -11.35 13.73
CA ALA A 120 -10.29 -10.98 15.07
C ALA A 120 -9.92 -9.49 15.18
N GLY A 121 -9.26 -8.93 14.15
CA GLY A 121 -8.94 -7.49 14.10
C GLY A 121 -10.21 -6.62 14.14
N TRP A 122 -11.26 -7.03 13.43
CA TRP A 122 -12.56 -6.36 13.46
C TRP A 122 -13.30 -6.52 14.78
N ALA A 123 -13.31 -7.72 15.37
CA ALA A 123 -13.96 -7.97 16.66
C ALA A 123 -13.40 -7.06 17.77
N ILE A 124 -12.13 -6.67 17.65
CA ILE A 124 -11.48 -5.68 18.52
C ILE A 124 -11.97 -4.26 18.16
N ALA A 125 -11.93 -3.87 16.88
CA ALA A 125 -12.37 -2.54 16.42
C ALA A 125 -13.84 -2.22 16.74
N VAL A 126 -14.77 -3.17 16.57
CA VAL A 126 -16.21 -2.99 16.87
C VAL A 126 -16.46 -2.76 18.36
N ARG A 127 -15.69 -3.43 19.24
CA ARG A 127 -15.81 -3.26 20.70
C ARG A 127 -15.29 -1.90 21.19
N HIS A 128 -14.46 -1.22 20.41
CA HIS A 128 -14.00 0.13 20.73
C HIS A 128 -14.95 1.23 20.25
N HIS A 129 -15.93 0.92 19.37
CA HIS A 129 -16.77 1.94 18.73
C HIS A 129 -18.30 1.73 18.80
N THR A 130 -18.82 0.63 19.36
CA THR A 130 -20.29 0.42 19.46
C THR A 130 -20.72 -0.21 20.79
N SER A 131 -21.84 0.28 21.36
CA SER A 131 -22.50 -0.35 22.50
C SER A 131 -23.43 -1.47 22.03
N PHE A 132 -23.65 -2.48 22.90
CA PHE A 132 -24.40 -3.72 22.62
C PHE A 132 -25.82 -3.50 22.06
N SER A 133 -26.42 -2.33 22.30
CA SER A 133 -27.76 -1.98 21.82
C SER A 133 -27.85 -1.64 20.34
N ARG A 134 -26.73 -1.46 19.63
CA ARG A 134 -26.70 -1.08 18.20
C ARG A 134 -26.27 -2.19 17.24
N ALA A 135 -25.58 -3.24 17.71
CA ALA A 135 -24.92 -4.24 16.83
C ALA A 135 -24.96 -5.71 17.37
N PRO A 136 -26.11 -6.41 17.31
CA PRO A 136 -26.27 -7.73 17.95
C PRO A 136 -25.59 -8.89 17.18
N ILE A 137 -25.61 -8.87 15.85
CA ILE A 137 -25.02 -9.92 15.00
C ILE A 137 -23.50 -9.90 15.09
N SER A 138 -22.90 -8.71 15.13
CA SER A 138 -21.46 -8.53 15.19
C SER A 138 -20.85 -8.99 16.51
N THR A 139 -21.58 -8.80 17.62
CA THR A 139 -21.17 -9.27 18.95
C THR A 139 -21.20 -10.79 19.08
N LEU A 140 -22.14 -11.46 18.41
CA LEU A 140 -22.22 -12.92 18.31
C LEU A 140 -21.06 -13.51 17.48
N ILE A 141 -20.76 -12.92 16.32
CA ILE A 141 -19.64 -13.34 15.46
C ILE A 141 -18.29 -13.09 16.13
N ALA A 142 -18.11 -11.94 16.78
CA ALA A 142 -16.90 -11.62 17.56
C ALA A 142 -16.65 -12.63 18.69
N SER A 143 -17.72 -13.08 19.36
CA SER A 143 -17.65 -14.10 20.42
C SER A 143 -17.26 -15.47 19.89
N PHE A 144 -17.76 -15.86 18.71
CA PHE A 144 -17.41 -17.09 18.01
C PHE A 144 -15.95 -17.09 17.49
N VAL A 145 -15.48 -15.97 16.95
CA VAL A 145 -14.09 -15.79 16.48
C VAL A 145 -13.09 -15.81 17.64
N MET A 146 -13.45 -15.22 18.78
CA MET A 146 -12.64 -15.29 20.00
C MET A 146 -12.51 -16.72 20.55
N PHE A 147 -13.56 -17.52 20.40
CA PHE A 147 -13.58 -18.95 20.72
C PHE A 147 -12.64 -19.75 19.80
N LEU A 148 -12.72 -19.54 18.48
CA LEU A 148 -11.81 -20.18 17.50
C LEU A 148 -10.35 -19.73 17.66
N GLY A 149 -10.11 -18.44 17.96
CA GLY A 149 -8.77 -17.94 18.24
C GLY A 149 -8.13 -18.59 19.48
N ARG A 150 -8.91 -19.14 20.43
CA ARG A 150 -8.34 -19.88 21.59
C ARG A 150 -7.75 -21.23 21.19
N LEU A 151 -8.16 -21.82 20.06
CA LEU A 151 -7.69 -23.13 19.58
C LEU A 151 -6.41 -23.04 18.70
N GLY A 152 -6.12 -21.88 18.10
CA GLY A 152 -5.06 -21.72 17.09
C GLY A 152 -3.66 -21.32 17.58
N GLY A 153 -3.27 -21.60 18.82
CA GLY A 153 -1.91 -21.31 19.31
C GLY A 153 -1.67 -19.83 19.61
N LYS A 154 -2.27 -19.36 20.71
CA LYS A 154 -2.03 -18.02 21.27
C LYS A 154 -0.74 -18.04 22.08
N VAL A 155 0.08 -17.01 21.93
CA VAL A 155 1.13 -16.64 22.90
C VAL A 155 0.60 -16.89 24.31
N PRO A 156 1.25 -17.76 25.12
CA PRO A 156 0.78 -18.12 26.44
C PRO A 156 0.51 -16.85 27.27
N LYS A 157 -0.60 -16.79 28.02
CA LYS A 157 -0.89 -15.68 28.95
C LYS A 157 0.32 -15.27 29.81
N PRO A 158 1.13 -16.21 30.35
CA PRO A 158 2.33 -15.87 31.12
C PRO A 158 3.36 -15.03 30.36
N MET A 159 3.47 -15.20 29.03
CA MET A 159 4.42 -14.46 28.21
C MET A 159 3.94 -13.02 27.95
N ARG A 160 2.63 -12.80 27.79
CA ARG A 160 2.03 -11.45 27.71
C ARG A 160 2.22 -10.67 29.03
N ASP A 161 2.04 -11.35 30.16
CA ASP A 161 2.17 -10.73 31.49
C ASP A 161 3.64 -10.49 31.90
N LYS A 162 4.59 -11.24 31.32
CA LYS A 162 6.03 -10.97 31.43
C LYS A 162 6.46 -9.81 30.55
N LEU A 163 6.05 -9.78 29.28
CA LEU A 163 6.35 -8.67 28.38
C LEU A 163 5.83 -7.35 28.96
N ARG A 164 4.59 -7.31 29.47
CA ARG A 164 3.99 -6.12 30.13
C ARG A 164 4.77 -5.57 31.34
N ARG A 165 5.69 -6.32 31.92
CA ARG A 165 6.47 -5.92 33.11
C ARG A 165 7.91 -5.52 32.81
N LEU A 166 8.35 -5.63 31.55
CA LEU A 166 9.68 -5.18 31.14
C LEU A 166 9.71 -3.66 31.00
N THR A 167 10.82 -3.05 31.44
CA THR A 167 11.21 -1.69 31.05
C THR A 167 11.39 -1.62 29.53
N LEU A 168 11.31 -0.42 28.96
CA LEU A 168 11.55 -0.20 27.53
C LEU A 168 12.97 -0.60 27.14
N ARG A 169 13.97 -0.36 28.01
CA ARG A 169 15.35 -0.82 27.81
C ARG A 169 15.45 -2.34 27.71
N GLU A 170 14.88 -3.07 28.66
CA GLU A 170 14.87 -4.55 28.65
C GLU A 170 14.12 -5.11 27.44
N TYR A 171 13.02 -4.45 27.05
CA TYR A 171 12.30 -4.80 25.84
C TYR A 171 13.18 -4.61 24.59
N CYS A 172 13.87 -3.47 24.45
CA CYS A 172 14.77 -3.25 23.31
C CYS A 172 15.90 -4.28 23.28
N ALA A 173 16.49 -4.64 24.42
CA ALA A 173 17.51 -5.68 24.50
C ALA A 173 16.99 -7.04 23.99
N LEU A 174 15.79 -7.45 24.42
CA LEU A 174 15.14 -8.66 23.93
C LEU A 174 14.90 -8.61 22.41
N GLN A 175 14.53 -7.44 21.89
CA GLN A 175 14.33 -7.27 20.46
C GLN A 175 15.65 -7.35 19.68
N VAL A 176 16.77 -6.81 20.18
CA VAL A 176 18.08 -6.98 19.52
C VAL A 176 18.41 -8.46 19.32
N ASP A 177 18.25 -9.29 20.35
CA ASP A 177 18.49 -10.74 20.25
C ASP A 177 17.52 -11.42 19.27
N ALA A 178 16.27 -10.94 19.21
CA ALA A 178 15.29 -11.40 18.25
C ALA A 178 15.72 -11.07 16.82
N GLU A 179 16.06 -9.82 16.51
CA GLU A 179 16.44 -9.41 15.15
C GLU A 179 17.75 -10.07 14.70
N GLU A 180 18.75 -10.20 15.59
CA GLU A 180 19.99 -10.90 15.25
C GLU A 180 19.74 -12.38 14.89
N SER A 181 18.84 -13.05 15.63
CA SER A 181 18.47 -14.43 15.29
C SER A 181 17.60 -14.53 14.03
N ALA A 182 16.74 -13.55 13.76
CA ALA A 182 15.97 -13.47 12.52
C ALA A 182 16.89 -13.26 11.30
N SER A 183 17.87 -12.35 11.43
CA SER A 183 18.88 -12.06 10.42
C SER A 183 19.63 -13.32 9.96
N LEU A 184 20.06 -14.18 10.90
CA LEU A 184 20.67 -15.47 10.59
C LEU A 184 19.72 -16.41 9.83
N GLY A 185 18.44 -16.44 10.21
CA GLY A 185 17.41 -17.22 9.54
C GLY A 185 17.22 -16.79 8.09
N TRP A 186 17.05 -15.49 7.85
CA TRP A 186 16.89 -14.92 6.51
C TRP A 186 18.13 -15.11 5.64
N LYS A 187 19.33 -14.97 6.23
CA LYS A 187 20.59 -15.27 5.53
C LYS A 187 20.63 -16.70 5.03
N ARG A 188 20.17 -17.68 5.84
CA ARG A 188 20.09 -19.08 5.39
C ARG A 188 19.02 -19.27 4.32
N ILE A 189 17.85 -18.65 4.49
CA ILE A 189 16.77 -18.69 3.49
C ILE A 189 17.26 -18.16 2.14
N ALA A 190 17.97 -17.05 2.12
CA ALA A 190 18.54 -16.46 0.90
C ALA A 190 19.55 -17.37 0.20
N GLN A 191 20.31 -18.18 0.95
CA GLN A 191 21.24 -19.18 0.39
C GLN A 191 20.53 -20.40 -0.19
N VAL A 192 19.41 -20.81 0.40
CA VAL A 192 18.66 -22.02 -0.01
C VAL A 192 17.71 -21.71 -1.16
N ALA A 193 17.08 -20.54 -1.17
CA ALA A 193 16.03 -20.19 -2.13
C ALA A 193 16.41 -20.35 -3.62
N PRO A 194 17.62 -19.96 -4.09
CA PRO A 194 18.02 -20.17 -5.49
C PRO A 194 18.09 -21.64 -5.92
N ARG A 195 18.10 -22.57 -4.96
CA ARG A 195 18.16 -24.02 -5.20
C ARG A 195 16.77 -24.66 -5.27
N VAL A 196 15.71 -23.89 -5.10
CA VAL A 196 14.31 -24.35 -5.09
C VAL A 196 13.69 -24.13 -6.47
N PRO A 197 13.33 -25.20 -7.22
CA PRO A 197 12.84 -25.08 -8.59
C PRO A 197 11.55 -24.26 -8.75
N GLU A 198 10.71 -24.19 -7.72
CA GLU A 198 9.43 -23.48 -7.73
C GLU A 198 9.57 -21.95 -7.63
N LEU A 199 10.78 -21.46 -7.34
CA LEU A 199 11.09 -20.05 -7.18
C LEU A 199 11.90 -19.49 -8.37
N PRO A 200 11.75 -18.19 -8.66
CA PRO A 200 12.59 -17.51 -9.65
C PRO A 200 14.09 -17.58 -9.30
N PRO A 201 15.00 -17.60 -10.31
CA PRO A 201 16.44 -17.69 -10.08
C PRO A 201 17.02 -16.58 -9.19
N ASP A 202 16.37 -15.41 -9.19
CA ASP A 202 16.75 -14.21 -8.44
C ASP A 202 16.12 -14.13 -7.04
N ALA A 203 15.34 -15.13 -6.63
CA ALA A 203 14.64 -15.14 -5.33
C ALA A 203 15.57 -14.98 -4.12
N GLY A 204 16.84 -15.40 -4.24
CA GLY A 204 17.85 -15.19 -3.21
C GLY A 204 18.05 -13.70 -2.87
N MET A 205 18.03 -12.81 -3.87
CA MET A 205 18.18 -11.36 -3.65
C MET A 205 17.02 -10.78 -2.84
N TRP A 206 15.81 -11.31 -3.02
CA TRP A 206 14.63 -10.86 -2.29
C TRP A 206 14.75 -11.17 -0.79
N PHE A 207 15.20 -12.38 -0.44
CA PHE A 207 15.44 -12.76 0.95
C PHE A 207 16.68 -12.08 1.56
N SER A 208 17.67 -11.73 0.74
CA SER A 208 18.79 -10.90 1.21
C SER A 208 18.36 -9.52 1.67
N ARG A 209 17.27 -8.95 1.12
CA ARG A 209 16.70 -7.70 1.63
C ARG A 209 16.13 -7.86 3.04
N MET A 210 15.36 -8.91 3.30
CA MET A 210 14.83 -9.20 4.64
C MET A 210 15.96 -9.34 5.67
N HIS A 211 17.04 -10.06 5.32
CA HIS A 211 18.23 -10.11 6.15
C HIS A 211 18.80 -8.72 6.45
N SER A 212 18.89 -7.84 5.44
CA SER A 212 19.34 -6.46 5.65
C SER A 212 18.38 -5.63 6.50
N ASP A 213 17.07 -5.90 6.42
CA ASP A 213 16.06 -5.18 7.20
C ASP A 213 16.14 -5.57 8.68
N GLU A 214 16.35 -6.86 8.99
CA GLU A 214 16.62 -7.30 10.38
C GLU A 214 17.87 -6.65 10.97
N ASP A 215 18.94 -6.52 10.18
CA ASP A 215 20.18 -5.85 10.64
C ASP A 215 19.93 -4.36 10.97
N LYS A 216 19.04 -3.69 10.21
CA LYS A 216 18.61 -2.32 10.49
C LYS A 216 17.75 -2.28 11.76
N HIS A 217 16.79 -3.19 11.92
CA HIS A 217 15.95 -3.29 13.11
C HIS A 217 16.80 -3.49 14.36
N ALA A 218 17.75 -4.45 14.34
CA ALA A 218 18.67 -4.69 15.44
C ALA A 218 19.46 -3.44 15.82
N ARG A 219 19.93 -2.67 14.83
CA ARG A 219 20.63 -1.39 15.06
C ARG A 219 19.72 -0.36 15.72
N ILE A 220 18.48 -0.23 15.28
CA ILE A 220 17.50 0.70 15.86
C ILE A 220 17.22 0.32 17.32
N PHE A 221 16.92 -0.95 17.61
CA PHE A 221 16.69 -1.39 18.99
C PHE A 221 17.92 -1.20 19.88
N ARG A 222 19.11 -1.42 19.35
CA ARG A 222 20.36 -1.18 20.09
C ARG A 222 20.55 0.31 20.39
N ALA A 223 20.34 1.18 19.41
CA ALA A 223 20.41 2.63 19.61
C ALA A 223 19.39 3.10 20.67
N LEU A 224 18.15 2.59 20.60
CA LEU A 224 17.12 2.88 21.60
C LEU A 224 17.53 2.40 23.00
N MET A 225 17.99 1.16 23.11
CA MET A 225 18.48 0.56 24.36
C MET A 225 19.60 1.38 24.98
N GLU A 226 20.56 1.85 24.19
CA GLU A 226 21.71 2.64 24.65
C GLU A 226 21.32 4.05 25.09
N THR A 227 20.21 4.60 24.57
CA THR A 227 19.68 5.91 25.00
C THR A 227 18.90 5.86 26.31
N LEU A 228 18.56 4.68 26.80
CA LEU A 228 17.76 4.47 28.01
C LEU A 228 18.63 3.92 29.14
N GLY A 229 18.45 4.43 30.36
CA GLY A 229 19.11 4.03 31.59
C GLY A 229 18.30 3.03 32.38
N GLU A 230 18.73 2.77 33.63
CA GLU A 230 17.90 2.02 34.57
C GLU A 230 16.58 2.76 34.81
N GLY A 231 15.47 2.02 34.80
CA GLY A 231 14.12 2.58 34.94
C GLY A 231 13.67 3.46 33.77
N ASP A 232 14.23 3.28 32.56
CA ASP A 232 13.91 4.02 31.33
C ASP A 232 14.23 5.53 31.38
N SER A 233 15.17 5.94 32.23
CA SER A 233 15.68 7.32 32.23
C SER A 233 16.44 7.63 30.93
N VAL A 234 16.22 8.80 30.31
CA VAL A 234 16.95 9.16 29.09
C VAL A 234 18.40 9.53 29.43
N LEU A 235 19.37 8.78 28.89
CA LEU A 235 20.80 8.97 29.14
C LEU A 235 21.52 9.79 28.05
N ALA A 236 21.06 9.67 26.81
CA ALA A 236 21.74 10.26 25.65
C ALA A 236 20.93 11.44 25.07
N PRO A 237 21.59 12.48 24.53
CA PRO A 237 20.92 13.54 23.80
C PRO A 237 20.18 13.00 22.57
N THR A 238 19.04 13.60 22.24
CA THR A 238 18.21 13.25 21.08
C THR A 238 19.01 13.18 19.77
N GLY A 239 20.01 14.06 19.59
CA GLY A 239 20.87 14.09 18.41
C GLY A 239 21.65 12.78 18.17
N SER A 240 22.05 12.07 19.22
CA SER A 240 22.72 10.77 19.08
C SER A 240 21.78 9.71 18.53
N LEU A 241 20.53 9.69 19.01
CA LEU A 241 19.51 8.77 18.54
C LEU A 241 19.12 9.06 17.08
N ILE A 242 19.00 10.33 16.70
CA ILE A 242 18.76 10.73 15.30
C ILE A 242 19.88 10.22 14.39
N SER A 243 21.14 10.38 14.81
CA SER A 243 22.28 9.93 14.01
C SER A 243 22.32 8.42 13.83
N GLU A 244 22.07 7.65 14.89
CA GLU A 244 22.07 6.17 14.80
C GLU A 244 20.88 5.61 14.02
N VAL A 245 19.67 6.14 14.24
CA VAL A 245 18.49 5.72 13.47
C VAL A 245 18.64 6.10 12.00
N GLY A 246 19.15 7.30 11.70
CA GLY A 246 19.40 7.75 10.33
C GLY A 246 20.46 6.92 9.59
N ARG A 247 21.45 6.36 10.32
CA ARG A 247 22.43 5.41 9.75
C ARG A 247 21.81 4.06 9.39
N ALA A 248 20.72 3.66 10.04
CA ALA A 248 20.00 2.45 9.67
C ALA A 248 19.25 2.68 8.34
N ASP A 249 18.40 3.71 8.30
CA ASP A 249 17.73 4.24 7.10
C ASP A 249 16.97 5.53 7.50
N GLU A 250 17.09 6.59 6.70
CA GLU A 250 16.47 7.89 6.99
C GLU A 250 14.94 7.86 7.04
N LEU A 251 14.29 6.86 6.43
CA LEU A 251 12.84 6.77 6.48
C LEU A 251 12.32 6.44 7.88
N PHE A 252 13.12 5.79 8.72
CA PHE A 252 12.81 5.60 10.15
C PHE A 252 12.80 6.92 10.94
N LEU A 253 13.38 7.98 10.38
CA LEU A 253 13.30 9.32 10.94
C LEU A 253 11.99 10.01 10.55
N PRO A 254 11.40 10.82 11.44
CA PRO A 254 10.37 11.79 11.06
C PRO A 254 10.84 12.65 9.90
N ARG A 255 9.93 13.01 8.98
CA ARG A 255 10.26 13.77 7.76
C ARG A 255 11.14 15.00 8.01
N ALA A 256 10.86 15.76 9.07
CA ALA A 256 11.61 16.97 9.42
C ALA A 256 13.10 16.72 9.69
N LEU A 257 13.46 15.51 10.12
CA LEU A 257 14.80 15.10 10.51
C LEU A 257 15.56 14.37 9.39
N ARG A 258 14.93 14.17 8.22
CA ARG A 258 15.56 13.54 7.04
C ARG A 258 16.49 14.50 6.30
N SER A 259 17.36 13.96 5.46
CA SER A 259 18.18 14.74 4.54
C SER A 259 17.33 15.56 3.56
N ALA A 260 17.95 16.55 2.92
CA ALA A 260 17.24 17.45 2.03
C ALA A 260 16.40 16.73 0.94
N PRO A 261 16.91 15.73 0.19
CA PRO A 261 16.14 15.06 -0.85
C PRO A 261 14.83 14.42 -0.36
N LEU A 262 14.86 13.72 0.78
CA LEU A 262 13.68 13.07 1.36
C LEU A 262 12.78 14.06 2.11
N ARG A 263 13.36 15.11 2.71
CA ARG A 263 12.61 16.16 3.40
C ARG A 263 11.87 17.09 2.43
N SER A 264 12.41 17.31 1.23
CA SER A 264 11.79 18.08 0.15
C SER A 264 11.04 17.20 -0.86
N HIS A 265 10.78 15.93 -0.53
CA HIS A 265 10.08 15.01 -1.42
C HIS A 265 8.67 15.58 -1.77
N PRO A 266 8.24 15.61 -3.05
CA PRO A 266 6.97 16.26 -3.43
C PRO A 266 5.72 15.69 -2.75
N VAL A 267 5.71 14.37 -2.53
CA VAL A 267 4.64 13.69 -1.80
C VAL A 267 4.84 13.89 -0.30
N GLY A 268 3.77 14.20 0.43
CA GLY A 268 3.76 14.37 1.89
C GLY A 268 4.31 15.72 2.39
N GLN A 269 4.44 16.71 1.51
CA GLN A 269 4.88 18.07 1.85
C GLN A 269 3.73 18.97 2.34
N GLY A 270 2.49 18.68 1.92
CA GLY A 270 1.34 19.55 2.11
C GLY A 270 1.28 20.69 1.09
N GLY A 271 0.83 21.87 1.54
CA GLY A 271 0.63 23.03 0.70
C GLY A 271 -0.82 23.24 0.27
N ARG A 272 -1.02 24.02 -0.78
CA ARG A 272 -2.34 24.40 -1.27
C ARG A 272 -3.00 23.23 -2.01
N VAL A 273 -4.21 22.86 -1.58
CA VAL A 273 -5.11 21.96 -2.31
C VAL A 273 -6.36 22.74 -2.67
N VAL A 274 -6.57 22.93 -3.97
CA VAL A 274 -7.77 23.59 -4.49
C VAL A 274 -8.90 22.59 -4.58
N VAL A 275 -10.06 23.00 -4.09
CA VAL A 275 -11.34 22.31 -4.20
C VAL A 275 -12.26 23.24 -4.96
N HIS A 276 -12.55 22.92 -6.22
CA HIS A 276 -13.50 23.70 -7.00
C HIS A 276 -14.86 23.02 -6.96
N ALA A 277 -15.86 23.69 -6.38
CA ALA A 277 -17.25 23.26 -6.45
C ALA A 277 -17.97 24.09 -7.52
N SER A 278 -18.33 23.44 -8.61
CA SER A 278 -18.86 24.10 -9.79
C SER A 278 -20.31 24.54 -9.61
N PRO A 279 -20.65 25.84 -9.78
CA PRO A 279 -22.03 26.32 -9.71
C PRO A 279 -22.85 25.80 -10.90
N ALA A 280 -24.18 25.79 -10.75
CA ALA A 280 -25.09 25.35 -11.82
C ALA A 280 -24.81 26.10 -13.14
N GLY A 281 -24.67 25.36 -14.24
CA GLY A 281 -24.45 25.92 -15.58
C GLY A 281 -22.99 26.11 -16.01
N GLU A 282 -22.01 26.03 -15.09
CA GLU A 282 -20.59 26.02 -15.48
C GLU A 282 -20.20 24.68 -16.15
N SER A 283 -19.51 24.75 -17.28
CA SER A 283 -19.04 23.55 -17.99
C SER A 283 -17.86 22.91 -17.24
N LYS A 284 -17.70 21.60 -17.42
CA LYS A 284 -16.59 20.84 -16.79
C LYS A 284 -15.22 21.35 -17.25
N GLN A 285 -15.11 21.83 -18.50
CA GLN A 285 -13.88 22.41 -19.04
C GLN A 285 -13.52 23.74 -18.37
N GLU A 286 -14.50 24.63 -18.14
CA GLU A 286 -14.27 25.90 -17.45
C GLU A 286 -13.94 25.67 -15.97
N ALA A 287 -14.65 24.74 -15.32
CA ALA A 287 -14.35 24.31 -13.95
C ALA A 287 -12.92 23.79 -13.83
N LEU A 288 -12.47 22.95 -14.78
CA LEU A 288 -11.10 22.45 -14.80
C LEU A 288 -10.10 23.57 -15.01
N ARG A 289 -10.32 24.46 -15.98
CA ARG A 289 -9.42 25.59 -16.27
C ARG A 289 -9.16 26.43 -15.01
N ARG A 290 -10.22 26.81 -14.29
CA ARG A 290 -10.13 27.54 -13.02
C ARG A 290 -9.39 26.75 -11.95
N THR A 291 -9.74 25.47 -11.79
CA THR A 291 -9.07 24.58 -10.84
C THR A 291 -7.55 24.53 -11.10
N LEU A 292 -7.12 24.43 -12.36
CA LEU A 292 -5.70 24.37 -12.74
C LEU A 292 -4.97 25.71 -12.51
N GLU A 293 -5.64 26.83 -12.78
CA GLU A 293 -5.12 28.18 -12.52
C GLU A 293 -4.92 28.42 -11.03
N ASP A 294 -5.95 28.18 -10.23
CA ASP A 294 -5.93 28.40 -8.78
C ASP A 294 -4.95 27.44 -8.09
N ALA A 295 -4.82 26.21 -8.58
CA ALA A 295 -3.88 25.24 -8.04
C ALA A 295 -2.43 25.51 -8.47
N GLY A 296 -2.20 26.46 -9.38
CA GLY A 296 -0.87 26.90 -9.78
C GLY A 296 -0.15 25.94 -10.71
N LEU A 297 -0.86 25.25 -11.62
CA LEU A 297 -0.22 24.32 -12.56
C LEU A 297 0.89 24.99 -13.39
N ALA A 298 0.69 26.24 -13.82
CA ALA A 298 1.69 27.00 -14.57
C ALA A 298 3.00 27.19 -13.78
N GLU A 299 2.90 27.42 -12.47
CA GLU A 299 4.05 27.55 -11.58
C GLU A 299 4.82 26.23 -11.47
N VAL A 300 4.10 25.12 -11.35
CA VAL A 300 4.70 23.78 -11.28
C VAL A 300 5.48 23.48 -12.57
N VAL A 301 4.91 23.81 -13.73
CA VAL A 301 5.59 23.64 -15.04
C VAL A 301 6.85 24.49 -15.11
N ARG A 302 6.77 25.78 -14.76
CA ARG A 302 7.90 26.71 -14.81
C ARG A 302 9.01 26.30 -13.85
N THR A 303 8.67 26.04 -12.59
CA THR A 303 9.62 25.56 -11.56
C THR A 303 10.31 24.29 -12.04
N ARG A 304 9.57 23.37 -12.67
CA ARG A 304 10.16 22.12 -13.16
C ARG A 304 11.15 22.35 -14.29
N ALA A 305 10.83 23.22 -15.24
CA ALA A 305 11.73 23.63 -16.32
C ALA A 305 13.02 24.27 -15.76
N GLU A 306 12.89 25.17 -14.80
CA GLU A 306 14.00 25.85 -14.13
C GLU A 306 14.91 24.86 -13.39
N VAL A 307 14.34 23.97 -12.57
CA VAL A 307 15.11 22.95 -11.81
C VAL A 307 15.88 22.01 -12.74
N LEU A 308 15.32 21.70 -13.91
CA LEU A 308 15.98 20.84 -14.90
C LEU A 308 16.93 21.60 -15.83
N GLY A 309 16.94 22.94 -15.81
CA GLY A 309 17.71 23.76 -16.74
C GLY A 309 17.27 23.56 -18.20
N ARG A 310 15.99 23.27 -18.44
CA ARG A 310 15.44 22.94 -19.76
C ARG A 310 14.30 23.88 -20.14
N PRO A 311 14.11 24.22 -21.43
CA PRO A 311 12.94 24.95 -21.86
C PRO A 311 11.68 24.10 -21.69
N VAL A 312 10.55 24.76 -21.37
CA VAL A 312 9.24 24.12 -21.13
C VAL A 312 8.85 23.20 -22.29
N SER A 313 9.03 23.65 -23.54
CA SER A 313 8.69 22.85 -24.73
C SER A 313 9.44 21.52 -24.85
N SER A 314 10.59 21.40 -24.21
CA SER A 314 11.38 20.17 -24.23
C SER A 314 11.02 19.18 -23.13
N LEU A 315 10.16 19.55 -22.18
CA LEU A 315 9.79 18.68 -21.07
C LEU A 315 8.85 17.58 -21.56
N ARG A 316 9.16 16.33 -21.20
CA ARG A 316 8.29 15.18 -21.43
C ARG A 316 7.26 15.07 -20.32
N VAL A 317 5.99 15.14 -20.69
CA VAL A 317 4.85 15.09 -19.76
C VAL A 317 4.17 13.75 -19.84
N LEU A 318 3.92 13.15 -18.67
CA LEU A 318 3.07 11.98 -18.55
C LEU A 318 1.90 12.27 -17.61
N VAL A 319 0.69 12.08 -18.11
CA VAL A 319 -0.57 12.16 -17.35
C VAL A 319 -1.08 10.74 -17.12
N ARG A 320 -0.96 10.25 -15.89
CA ARG A 320 -1.55 8.97 -15.47
C ARG A 320 -3.03 9.20 -15.17
N VAL A 321 -3.90 8.59 -15.96
CA VAL A 321 -5.37 8.66 -15.79
C VAL A 321 -5.91 7.35 -15.24
N SER A 322 -7.22 7.10 -15.22
CA SER A 322 -7.76 5.74 -15.04
C SER A 322 -8.84 5.55 -16.08
N PHE A 323 -8.65 4.69 -17.08
CA PHE A 323 -9.69 4.26 -18.01
C PHE A 323 -9.74 2.74 -18.19
N MET A 324 -8.68 2.03 -17.81
CA MET A 324 -8.64 0.59 -17.94
C MET A 324 -9.66 -0.10 -17.02
N LEU A 325 -10.12 0.50 -15.93
CA LEU A 325 -11.25 -0.08 -15.16
C LEU A 325 -12.62 0.11 -15.84
N GLY A 326 -12.70 0.89 -16.91
CA GLY A 326 -13.92 1.01 -17.71
C GLY A 326 -14.29 -0.29 -18.41
N TYR A 327 -15.56 -0.66 -18.35
CA TYR A 327 -16.07 -1.93 -18.86
C TYR A 327 -17.31 -1.81 -19.77
N HIS A 328 -18.04 -0.70 -19.73
CA HIS A 328 -19.23 -0.46 -20.55
C HIS A 328 -19.45 1.05 -20.72
N ARG A 329 -19.94 1.52 -21.88
CA ARG A 329 -20.19 2.96 -22.13
C ARG A 329 -21.28 3.56 -21.23
N ASP A 330 -22.27 2.75 -20.87
CA ASP A 330 -23.36 3.16 -19.98
C ASP A 330 -22.91 3.39 -18.53
N ASP A 331 -21.73 2.88 -18.13
CA ASP A 331 -21.12 3.16 -16.83
C ASP A 331 -19.73 3.77 -17.00
N ARG A 332 -19.67 5.10 -16.85
CA ARG A 332 -18.41 5.88 -16.91
C ARG A 332 -17.84 6.20 -15.53
N SER A 333 -18.39 5.62 -14.46
CA SER A 333 -17.98 5.94 -13.09
C SER A 333 -16.57 5.48 -12.73
N ASN A 334 -16.03 4.54 -13.49
CA ASN A 334 -14.68 3.99 -13.29
C ASN A 334 -13.59 4.62 -14.14
N ILE A 335 -13.95 5.59 -15.00
CA ILE A 335 -13.00 6.25 -15.87
C ILE A 335 -12.87 7.72 -15.52
N THR A 336 -11.66 8.27 -15.64
CA THR A 336 -11.46 9.72 -15.72
C THR A 336 -12.20 10.22 -16.96
N ASP A 337 -12.86 11.38 -16.89
CA ASP A 337 -13.58 11.89 -18.06
C ASP A 337 -12.59 12.25 -19.21
N PRO A 338 -12.70 11.64 -20.41
CA PRO A 338 -11.84 11.97 -21.55
C PRO A 338 -11.92 13.44 -21.98
N GLU A 339 -13.07 14.12 -21.78
CA GLU A 339 -13.19 15.55 -22.09
C GLU A 339 -12.35 16.40 -21.13
N LEU A 340 -12.28 16.01 -19.86
CA LEU A 340 -11.41 16.66 -18.87
C LEU A 340 -9.93 16.38 -19.15
N VAL A 341 -9.61 15.16 -19.58
CA VAL A 341 -8.24 14.78 -19.97
C VAL A 341 -7.77 15.56 -21.20
N GLU A 342 -8.63 15.71 -22.20
CA GLU A 342 -8.36 16.57 -23.36
C GLU A 342 -8.20 18.03 -22.95
N ALA A 343 -9.09 18.57 -22.11
CA ALA A 343 -8.97 19.95 -21.63
C ALA A 343 -7.67 20.19 -20.84
N LEU A 344 -7.23 19.22 -20.02
CA LEU A 344 -5.92 19.29 -19.36
C LEU A 344 -4.78 19.30 -20.39
N ALA A 345 -4.81 18.42 -21.39
CA ALA A 345 -3.77 18.36 -22.41
C ALA A 345 -3.68 19.66 -23.23
N LEU A 346 -4.82 20.25 -23.61
CA LEU A 346 -4.87 21.54 -24.28
C LEU A 346 -4.29 22.65 -23.39
N ARG A 347 -4.62 22.65 -22.09
CA ARG A 347 -4.03 23.61 -21.15
C ARG A 347 -2.51 23.45 -21.02
N LEU A 348 -1.99 22.23 -21.03
CA LEU A 348 -0.55 21.98 -21.03
C LEU A 348 0.12 22.48 -22.32
N ARG A 349 -0.55 22.35 -23.48
CA ARG A 349 -0.08 22.92 -24.76
C ARG A 349 -0.01 24.45 -24.72
N GLU A 350 -1.01 25.09 -24.13
CA GLU A 350 -1.02 26.56 -23.94
C GLU A 350 0.12 27.04 -23.04
N LEU A 351 0.55 26.21 -22.08
CA LEU A 351 1.74 26.46 -21.26
C LEU A 351 3.06 26.20 -22.01
N GLY A 352 2.99 25.74 -23.26
CA GLY A 352 4.15 25.52 -24.13
C GLY A 352 4.70 24.10 -24.12
N LEU A 353 4.03 23.12 -23.50
CA LEU A 353 4.49 21.72 -23.46
C LEU A 353 4.16 20.99 -24.77
N GLU A 354 5.14 20.30 -25.36
CA GLU A 354 4.97 19.68 -26.68
C GLU A 354 4.89 18.13 -26.69
N ASP A 355 5.56 17.44 -25.77
CA ASP A 355 5.46 15.98 -25.63
C ASP A 355 4.55 15.63 -24.45
N ILE A 356 3.28 15.35 -24.75
CA ILE A 356 2.26 15.00 -23.77
C ILE A 356 1.77 13.58 -24.04
N ALA A 357 1.94 12.71 -23.06
CA ALA A 357 1.42 11.36 -23.05
C ALA A 357 0.33 11.20 -21.99
N VAL A 358 -0.76 10.54 -22.35
CA VAL A 358 -1.79 10.05 -21.43
C VAL A 358 -1.63 8.55 -21.30
N ALA A 359 -1.54 8.05 -20.07
CA ALA A 359 -1.13 6.67 -19.86
C ALA A 359 -2.01 5.91 -18.88
N ASP A 360 -2.16 4.63 -19.17
CA ASP A 360 -2.73 3.63 -18.29
C ASP A 360 -2.01 2.28 -18.45
N ALA A 361 -2.35 1.32 -17.60
CA ALA A 361 -1.76 -0.01 -17.58
C ALA A 361 -2.88 -1.05 -17.62
N GLY A 362 -2.56 -2.23 -18.17
CA GLY A 362 -3.45 -3.39 -18.13
C GLY A 362 -3.96 -3.68 -16.71
N ASN A 363 -5.17 -4.22 -16.65
CA ASN A 363 -5.76 -4.69 -15.41
C ASN A 363 -6.31 -6.10 -15.59
N LEU A 364 -6.79 -6.68 -14.49
CA LEU A 364 -7.23 -8.07 -14.44
C LEU A 364 -8.32 -8.45 -15.48
N TYR A 365 -9.09 -7.50 -16.02
CA TYR A 365 -10.12 -7.80 -17.01
C TYR A 365 -9.52 -8.35 -18.32
N ASP A 366 -8.27 -8.00 -18.64
CA ASP A 366 -7.54 -8.53 -19.80
C ASP A 366 -7.35 -10.05 -19.76
N ARG A 367 -7.42 -10.67 -18.57
CA ARG A 367 -7.35 -12.14 -18.41
C ARG A 367 -8.62 -12.83 -18.87
N PHE A 368 -9.75 -12.13 -18.88
CA PHE A 368 -11.08 -12.71 -19.07
C PHE A 368 -11.76 -12.27 -20.37
N PHE A 369 -11.31 -11.17 -20.97
CA PHE A 369 -11.90 -10.60 -22.19
C PHE A 369 -10.80 -10.21 -23.19
N ASP A 370 -11.09 -10.45 -24.47
CA ASP A 370 -10.30 -9.99 -25.62
C ASP A 370 -10.59 -8.52 -25.93
N GLY A 371 -9.75 -7.89 -26.75
CA GLY A 371 -9.92 -6.48 -27.16
C GLY A 371 -9.64 -5.46 -26.06
N ARG A 372 -8.85 -5.86 -25.06
CA ARG A 372 -8.63 -5.12 -23.81
C ARG A 372 -7.23 -4.51 -23.70
N SER A 373 -6.51 -4.34 -24.81
CA SER A 373 -5.25 -3.56 -24.76
C SER A 373 -5.51 -2.11 -24.40
N VAL A 374 -4.51 -1.41 -23.85
CA VAL A 374 -4.65 0.00 -23.43
C VAL A 374 -5.17 0.88 -24.56
N HIS A 375 -4.68 0.68 -25.78
CA HIS A 375 -5.09 1.43 -26.97
C HIS A 375 -6.53 1.15 -27.41
N GLU A 376 -7.01 -0.09 -27.29
CA GLU A 376 -8.38 -0.46 -27.64
C GLU A 376 -9.38 0.15 -26.66
N VAL A 377 -9.09 0.07 -25.35
CA VAL A 377 -9.95 0.63 -24.30
C VAL A 377 -9.96 2.16 -24.36
N ALA A 378 -8.81 2.79 -24.57
CA ALA A 378 -8.69 4.23 -24.80
C ALA A 378 -9.60 4.69 -25.95
N ARG A 379 -9.51 4.01 -27.11
CA ARG A 379 -10.38 4.31 -28.27
C ARG A 379 -11.86 4.08 -27.96
N TYR A 380 -12.19 3.00 -27.27
CA TYR A 380 -13.57 2.68 -26.91
C TYR A 380 -14.22 3.78 -26.06
N PHE A 381 -13.47 4.38 -25.12
CA PHE A 381 -13.96 5.44 -24.24
C PHE A 381 -13.69 6.87 -24.75
N GLY A 382 -13.11 7.05 -25.94
CA GLY A 382 -12.96 8.37 -26.56
C GLY A 382 -11.67 9.12 -26.24
N TYR A 383 -10.63 8.44 -25.74
CA TYR A 383 -9.30 9.00 -25.52
C TYR A 383 -8.53 9.12 -26.84
N THR A 384 -8.98 10.03 -27.71
CA THR A 384 -8.56 10.11 -29.13
C THR A 384 -8.07 11.50 -29.55
N SER A 385 -7.94 12.43 -28.60
CA SER A 385 -7.49 13.80 -28.89
C SER A 385 -6.10 13.83 -29.52
N SER A 386 -5.88 14.72 -30.48
CA SER A 386 -4.56 14.98 -31.07
C SER A 386 -3.62 15.75 -30.13
N ALA A 387 -4.11 16.24 -28.99
CA ALA A 387 -3.31 16.98 -28.01
C ALA A 387 -2.29 16.10 -27.26
N TYR A 388 -2.50 14.78 -27.24
CA TYR A 388 -1.66 13.82 -26.54
C TYR A 388 -1.54 12.48 -27.29
N ARG A 389 -0.52 11.69 -26.92
CA ARG A 389 -0.41 10.27 -27.31
C ARG A 389 -0.88 9.36 -26.18
N VAL A 390 -1.51 8.23 -26.50
CA VAL A 390 -1.85 7.20 -25.51
C VAL A 390 -0.64 6.27 -25.32
N VAL A 391 -0.34 5.91 -24.07
CA VAL A 391 0.78 5.02 -23.72
C VAL A 391 0.30 3.86 -22.86
N ASP A 392 0.79 2.67 -23.20
CA ASP A 392 0.63 1.46 -22.40
C ASP A 392 1.84 1.29 -21.46
N LEU A 393 1.62 1.56 -20.17
CA LEU A 393 2.69 1.47 -19.17
C LEU A 393 3.16 0.02 -18.94
N GLU A 394 2.32 -0.96 -19.22
CA GLU A 394 2.68 -2.36 -19.08
C GLU A 394 3.61 -2.82 -20.21
N ALA A 395 3.38 -2.34 -21.43
CA ALA A 395 4.24 -2.63 -22.58
C ALA A 395 5.64 -1.98 -22.46
N GLU A 396 5.81 -0.99 -21.59
CA GLU A 396 7.04 -0.20 -21.44
C GLU A 396 7.86 -0.53 -20.18
N GLN A 397 7.60 -1.66 -19.53
CA GLN A 397 8.31 -2.05 -18.32
C GLN A 397 9.82 -2.23 -18.57
N VAL A 398 10.63 -1.63 -17.72
CA VAL A 398 12.09 -1.76 -17.71
C VAL A 398 12.58 -2.14 -16.32
N PRO A 399 13.70 -2.88 -16.19
CA PRO A 399 14.29 -3.18 -14.89
C PRO A 399 14.58 -1.91 -14.09
N HIS A 400 14.28 -1.93 -12.80
CA HIS A 400 14.59 -0.86 -11.86
C HIS A 400 14.81 -1.44 -10.46
N ASP A 401 15.85 -0.95 -9.80
CA ASP A 401 16.12 -1.28 -8.41
C ASP A 401 15.57 -0.18 -7.52
N TYR A 402 14.48 -0.47 -6.82
CA TYR A 402 13.84 0.49 -5.93
C TYR A 402 14.66 0.72 -4.66
N SER A 403 14.76 1.99 -4.27
CA SER A 403 15.45 2.41 -3.04
C SER A 403 14.91 1.73 -1.79
N ARG A 404 13.61 1.40 -1.78
CA ARG A 404 12.96 0.64 -0.71
C ARG A 404 11.85 -0.26 -1.25
N GLY A 405 11.41 -1.21 -0.43
CA GLY A 405 10.35 -2.17 -0.72
C GLY A 405 10.90 -3.46 -1.34
N MET A 406 9.99 -4.41 -1.59
CA MET A 406 10.36 -5.76 -2.01
C MET A 406 9.49 -6.28 -3.15
N ALA A 407 10.07 -7.23 -3.90
CA ALA A 407 9.40 -8.04 -4.92
C ALA A 407 8.79 -7.28 -6.12
N GLN A 408 9.18 -6.02 -6.31
CA GLN A 408 8.96 -5.27 -7.53
C GLN A 408 10.33 -4.83 -8.08
N SER A 409 10.60 -5.16 -9.33
CA SER A 409 11.91 -4.93 -9.98
C SER A 409 11.79 -4.27 -11.34
N THR A 410 10.60 -3.74 -11.66
CA THR A 410 10.33 -3.04 -12.93
C THR A 410 9.56 -1.75 -12.70
N ILE A 411 9.76 -0.81 -13.62
CA ILE A 411 9.05 0.47 -13.72
C ILE A 411 8.70 0.74 -15.19
N ALA A 412 7.57 1.38 -15.46
CA ALA A 412 7.24 1.84 -16.80
C ALA A 412 8.22 2.94 -17.24
N ARG A 413 8.86 2.74 -18.40
CA ARG A 413 9.86 3.68 -18.96
C ARG A 413 9.32 5.09 -19.10
N SER A 414 8.13 5.28 -19.67
CA SER A 414 7.54 6.62 -19.80
C SER A 414 7.30 7.28 -18.45
N TRP A 415 6.96 6.54 -17.39
CA TRP A 415 6.82 7.13 -16.05
C TRP A 415 8.17 7.55 -15.50
N ARG A 416 9.16 6.65 -15.53
CA ARG A 416 10.51 6.92 -15.06
C ARG A 416 11.12 8.14 -15.75
N ASP A 417 11.02 8.18 -17.07
CA ASP A 417 11.71 9.16 -17.91
C ASP A 417 10.95 10.49 -18.06
N ALA A 418 9.67 10.55 -17.65
CA ALA A 418 8.89 11.77 -17.64
C ALA A 418 9.48 12.81 -16.68
N GLU A 419 9.52 14.05 -17.16
CA GLU A 419 10.08 15.18 -16.42
C GLU A 419 9.00 15.93 -15.66
N LEU A 420 7.78 15.93 -16.20
CA LEU A 420 6.57 16.35 -15.51
C LEU A 420 5.60 15.16 -15.45
N ARG A 421 5.14 14.85 -14.25
CA ARG A 421 4.26 13.71 -13.95
C ARG A 421 3.00 14.22 -13.29
N ILE A 422 1.86 13.95 -13.89
CA ILE A 422 0.56 14.37 -13.39
C ILE A 422 -0.28 13.11 -13.16
N VAL A 423 -0.97 13.02 -12.03
CA VAL A 423 -1.97 11.98 -11.81
C VAL A 423 -3.35 12.61 -11.87
N PHE A 424 -4.21 12.11 -12.75
CA PHE A 424 -5.59 12.58 -12.89
C PHE A 424 -6.57 11.43 -12.67
N SER A 425 -6.94 11.25 -11.41
CA SER A 425 -7.74 10.13 -10.94
C SER A 425 -9.25 10.39 -11.02
N LYS A 426 -10.02 9.31 -11.04
CA LYS A 426 -11.47 9.33 -10.90
C LYS A 426 -11.87 9.13 -9.44
N ALA A 427 -12.75 9.97 -8.91
CA ALA A 427 -13.28 9.84 -7.55
C ALA A 427 -14.11 8.56 -7.41
N ARG A 428 -13.60 7.64 -6.59
CA ARG A 428 -14.22 6.33 -6.35
C ARG A 428 -14.08 5.92 -4.89
N SER A 429 -15.09 5.27 -4.33
CA SER A 429 -14.98 4.56 -3.06
C SER A 429 -14.24 3.23 -3.20
N HIS A 430 -13.63 2.78 -2.11
CA HIS A 430 -12.94 1.48 -2.03
C HIS A 430 -13.31 0.78 -0.72
N PRO A 431 -13.64 -0.53 -0.74
CA PRO A 431 -14.06 -1.29 0.46
C PRO A 431 -13.00 -1.48 1.56
N VAL A 432 -11.78 -0.96 1.35
CA VAL A 432 -10.60 -1.18 2.21
C VAL A 432 -9.89 0.14 2.42
N ASP A 433 -9.50 0.80 1.34
CA ASP A 433 -8.78 2.07 1.39
C ASP A 433 -9.70 3.29 1.55
N LEU A 434 -10.99 3.08 1.79
CA LEU A 434 -12.07 4.08 1.75
C LEU A 434 -12.34 4.67 0.36
N THR A 435 -11.28 5.05 -0.36
CA THR A 435 -11.32 5.67 -1.67
C THR A 435 -10.20 5.13 -2.57
N HIS A 436 -10.34 5.27 -3.88
CA HIS A 436 -9.30 4.97 -4.85
C HIS A 436 -9.05 6.21 -5.72
N LEU A 437 -8.06 7.01 -5.30
CA LEU A 437 -7.75 8.34 -5.85
C LEU A 437 -6.33 8.36 -6.45
N SER A 438 -5.54 9.41 -6.24
CA SER A 438 -4.27 9.67 -6.92
C SER A 438 -3.20 8.64 -6.55
N ILE A 439 -2.98 8.38 -5.26
CA ILE A 439 -1.97 7.41 -4.79
C ILE A 439 -2.28 6.01 -5.30
N ALA A 440 -3.56 5.62 -5.29
CA ALA A 440 -4.00 4.32 -5.77
C ALA A 440 -3.93 4.20 -7.32
N THR A 441 -4.13 5.31 -8.04
CA THR A 441 -4.08 5.35 -9.52
C THR A 441 -2.66 5.09 -10.08
N ILE A 442 -1.62 5.13 -9.25
CA ILE A 442 -0.25 4.70 -9.61
C ILE A 442 -0.17 3.21 -9.94
N GLN A 443 -1.20 2.43 -9.60
CA GLN A 443 -1.29 1.03 -9.97
C GLN A 443 -0.93 0.79 -11.45
N GLY A 444 -0.02 -0.17 -11.68
CA GLY A 444 0.48 -0.52 -13.02
C GLY A 444 1.59 0.38 -13.57
N VAL A 445 2.04 1.40 -12.82
CA VAL A 445 3.30 2.10 -13.10
C VAL A 445 4.51 1.19 -12.85
N GLY A 446 4.46 0.41 -11.77
CA GLY A 446 5.41 -0.67 -11.50
C GLY A 446 5.02 -1.98 -12.18
N GLY A 447 5.31 -3.10 -11.51
CA GLY A 447 4.85 -4.42 -11.94
C GLY A 447 3.34 -4.54 -12.07
N ARG A 448 2.88 -5.60 -12.74
CA ARG A 448 1.45 -5.82 -12.98
C ARG A 448 0.69 -5.97 -11.65
N PHE A 449 -0.48 -5.36 -11.57
CA PHE A 449 -1.28 -5.37 -10.34
C PHE A 449 -1.65 -6.76 -9.82
N ASP A 450 -1.91 -7.72 -10.71
CA ASP A 450 -2.31 -9.08 -10.32
C ASP A 450 -1.17 -9.87 -9.64
N GLU A 451 0.07 -9.41 -9.72
CA GLU A 451 1.23 -9.98 -9.02
C GLU A 451 1.21 -9.67 -7.51
N PHE A 452 0.52 -8.59 -7.11
CA PHE A 452 0.49 -8.09 -5.73
C PHE A 452 -0.90 -8.19 -5.07
N LEU A 453 -1.90 -8.70 -5.81
CA LEU A 453 -3.29 -8.71 -5.36
C LEU A 453 -3.68 -10.01 -4.65
N PHE A 454 -3.29 -11.17 -5.20
CA PHE A 454 -3.78 -12.47 -4.77
C PHE A 454 -2.98 -13.09 -3.63
N ALA A 455 -3.51 -14.16 -3.03
CA ALA A 455 -2.92 -14.78 -1.85
C ALA A 455 -1.48 -15.24 -2.05
N GLU A 456 -1.10 -15.65 -3.26
CA GLU A 456 0.24 -16.13 -3.60
C GLU A 456 1.23 -14.98 -3.90
N ARG A 457 0.86 -13.73 -3.63
CA ARG A 457 1.67 -12.54 -3.89
C ARG A 457 3.00 -12.54 -3.15
N PHE A 458 3.99 -11.92 -3.78
CA PHE A 458 5.29 -11.66 -3.17
C PHE A 458 5.45 -10.22 -2.65
N ALA A 459 4.46 -9.34 -2.79
CA ALA A 459 4.55 -8.00 -2.19
C ALA A 459 3.23 -7.59 -1.53
N SER A 460 3.30 -6.68 -0.56
CA SER A 460 2.13 -5.89 -0.17
C SER A 460 1.72 -4.99 -1.32
N ARG A 461 0.43 -4.97 -1.65
CA ARG A 461 -0.15 -4.08 -2.66
C ARG A 461 0.16 -2.62 -2.33
N GLU A 462 -0.02 -2.25 -1.07
CA GLU A 462 0.19 -0.89 -0.58
C GLU A 462 1.65 -0.48 -0.78
N THR A 463 2.60 -1.33 -0.39
CA THR A 463 4.04 -1.08 -0.59
C THR A 463 4.39 -0.96 -2.07
N ALA A 464 3.89 -1.87 -2.92
CA ALA A 464 4.12 -1.84 -4.36
C ALA A 464 3.64 -0.53 -5.02
N LEU A 465 2.59 0.11 -4.49
CA LEU A 465 2.11 1.42 -4.95
C LEU A 465 3.00 2.59 -4.50
N LEU A 466 3.60 2.51 -3.31
CA LEU A 466 4.43 3.59 -2.76
C LEU A 466 5.89 3.57 -3.28
N MET A 467 6.40 2.40 -3.70
CA MET A 467 7.77 2.28 -4.22
C MET A 467 8.03 3.19 -5.44
N PRO A 468 7.18 3.22 -6.50
CA PRO A 468 7.33 4.17 -7.60
C PRO A 468 7.22 5.63 -7.19
N LEU A 469 6.43 5.93 -6.14
CA LEU A 469 6.23 7.29 -5.66
C LEU A 469 7.46 7.85 -4.95
N LEU A 470 8.26 6.99 -4.30
CA LEU A 470 9.49 7.38 -3.63
C LEU A 470 10.61 7.77 -4.61
N ASP A 471 10.76 7.00 -5.68
CA ASP A 471 11.84 7.23 -6.66
C ASP A 471 11.40 8.20 -7.77
N PHE A 472 10.12 8.16 -8.16
CA PHE A 472 9.57 8.91 -9.29
C PHE A 472 8.22 9.56 -8.92
N PRO A 473 8.22 10.53 -7.99
CA PRO A 473 6.99 11.16 -7.52
C PRO A 473 6.25 11.92 -8.63
N PRO A 474 4.90 12.00 -8.55
CA PRO A 474 4.13 12.97 -9.31
C PRO A 474 4.47 14.39 -8.83
N HIS A 475 4.32 15.35 -9.73
CA HIS A 475 4.53 16.77 -9.49
C HIS A 475 3.21 17.53 -9.33
N PHE A 476 2.10 16.90 -9.73
CA PHE A 476 0.76 17.46 -9.66
C PHE A 476 -0.28 16.33 -9.62
N ALA A 477 -1.36 16.54 -8.88
CA ALA A 477 -2.47 15.61 -8.79
C ALA A 477 -3.81 16.32 -9.02
N LEU A 478 -4.73 15.59 -9.64
CA LEU A 478 -6.07 16.00 -10.01
C LEU A 478 -7.05 14.87 -9.66
N ILE A 479 -8.24 15.23 -9.16
CA ILE A 479 -9.33 14.29 -8.94
C ILE A 479 -10.57 14.79 -9.67
N ASP A 480 -11.06 13.97 -10.61
CA ASP A 480 -12.36 14.10 -11.25
C ASP A 480 -13.45 13.54 -10.32
N ALA A 481 -14.15 14.44 -9.63
CA ALA A 481 -15.42 14.17 -8.95
C ALA A 481 -16.57 14.97 -9.58
N PHE A 482 -16.46 15.32 -10.87
CA PHE A 482 -17.38 16.27 -11.48
C PHE A 482 -18.72 15.60 -11.80
N GLU A 483 -18.66 14.55 -12.61
CA GLU A 483 -19.78 13.69 -12.99
C GLU A 483 -19.45 12.24 -12.70
N HIS A 484 -20.45 11.40 -12.45
CA HIS A 484 -20.27 9.96 -12.29
C HIS A 484 -19.21 9.56 -11.22
N ALA A 485 -19.17 10.22 -10.05
CA ALA A 485 -18.26 9.79 -8.99
C ALA A 485 -18.76 8.46 -8.39
N ALA A 486 -17.98 7.39 -8.45
CA ALA A 486 -18.46 6.07 -8.02
C ALA A 486 -18.44 5.95 -6.48
N ASP A 487 -19.59 5.70 -5.87
CA ASP A 487 -19.73 5.59 -4.42
C ASP A 487 -20.32 4.24 -3.99
N GLY A 488 -20.41 4.00 -2.68
CA GLY A 488 -20.90 2.75 -2.10
C GLY A 488 -19.78 1.75 -1.72
N LEU A 489 -20.15 0.51 -1.42
CA LEU A 489 -19.20 -0.50 -0.91
C LEU A 489 -18.11 -0.87 -1.92
N VAL A 490 -18.43 -0.94 -3.21
CA VAL A 490 -17.51 -1.37 -4.28
C VAL A 490 -17.44 -0.39 -5.44
N GLY A 491 -17.51 0.92 -5.18
CA GLY A 491 -17.48 1.96 -6.23
C GLY A 491 -16.32 1.80 -7.22
N ILE A 492 -15.18 1.24 -6.80
CA ILE A 492 -14.06 0.88 -7.68
C ILE A 492 -14.39 -0.12 -8.82
N LEU A 493 -15.43 -0.94 -8.67
CA LEU A 493 -15.86 -1.91 -9.69
C LEU A 493 -16.94 -1.35 -10.62
N GLY A 494 -17.61 -0.26 -10.24
CA GLY A 494 -18.76 0.28 -10.94
C GLY A 494 -19.73 0.95 -9.99
N CYS A 495 -20.65 1.72 -10.55
CA CYS A 495 -21.77 2.27 -9.80
C CYS A 495 -22.94 2.52 -10.75
N GLY A 496 -24.04 1.80 -10.54
CA GLY A 496 -25.25 1.94 -11.38
C GLY A 496 -25.99 3.27 -11.23
N ARG A 497 -25.72 4.06 -10.17
CA ARG A 497 -26.32 5.38 -9.91
C ARG A 497 -25.29 6.32 -9.27
N PRO A 498 -24.26 6.73 -10.02
CA PRO A 498 -23.17 7.48 -9.45
C PRO A 498 -23.61 8.94 -9.19
N PRO A 499 -23.29 9.53 -8.02
CA PRO A 499 -23.53 10.95 -7.78
C PRO A 499 -22.81 11.85 -8.78
N THR A 500 -23.29 13.09 -8.86
CA THR A 500 -22.70 14.18 -9.67
C THR A 500 -22.31 15.33 -8.74
N PRO A 501 -21.21 15.20 -7.97
CA PRO A 501 -20.81 16.21 -6.99
C PRO A 501 -20.44 17.56 -7.61
N ARG A 502 -20.06 17.58 -8.90
CA ARG A 502 -19.53 18.75 -9.62
C ARG A 502 -18.33 19.36 -8.90
N ARG A 503 -17.45 18.50 -8.38
CA ARG A 503 -16.21 18.90 -7.69
C ARG A 503 -14.98 18.47 -8.46
N LEU A 504 -13.95 19.32 -8.44
CA LEU A 504 -12.60 19.00 -8.88
C LEU A 504 -11.63 19.31 -7.74
N TYR A 505 -10.59 18.49 -7.62
CA TYR A 505 -9.51 18.70 -6.66
C TYR A 505 -8.19 18.80 -7.40
N ALA A 506 -7.32 19.71 -6.98
CA ALA A 506 -5.98 19.82 -7.55
C ALA A 506 -4.93 20.32 -6.54
N GLY A 507 -3.70 19.88 -6.71
CA GLY A 507 -2.57 20.33 -5.90
C GLY A 507 -1.25 19.67 -6.31
N ALA A 508 -0.13 20.23 -5.84
CA ALA A 508 1.21 19.70 -6.12
C ALA A 508 1.51 18.40 -5.35
N ASP A 509 1.01 18.28 -4.12
CA ASP A 509 1.18 17.08 -3.28
C ASP A 509 -0.02 16.13 -3.44
N ALA A 510 0.21 14.99 -4.11
CA ALA A 510 -0.80 13.97 -4.34
C ALA A 510 -1.38 13.36 -3.05
N LEU A 511 -0.58 13.26 -1.97
CA LEU A 511 -1.06 12.72 -0.70
C LEU A 511 -1.98 13.72 0.01
N ALA A 512 -1.63 15.01 -0.01
CA ALA A 512 -2.49 16.07 0.52
C ALA A 512 -3.84 16.14 -0.21
N VAL A 513 -3.81 16.04 -1.55
CA VAL A 513 -5.01 15.99 -2.39
C VAL A 513 -5.90 14.79 -2.03
N ASP A 514 -5.32 13.59 -1.91
CA ASP A 514 -6.06 12.37 -1.57
C ASP A 514 -6.64 12.40 -0.15
N LEU A 515 -5.90 12.90 0.84
CA LEU A 515 -6.38 13.02 2.23
C LEU A 515 -7.57 13.97 2.33
N LEU A 516 -7.49 15.13 1.66
CA LEU A 516 -8.58 16.10 1.65
C LEU A 516 -9.81 15.57 0.93
N ALA A 517 -9.64 15.03 -0.29
CA ALA A 517 -10.74 14.48 -1.06
C ALA A 517 -11.37 13.26 -0.36
N THR A 518 -10.58 12.41 0.29
CA THR A 518 -11.10 11.28 1.09
C THR A 518 -11.96 11.78 2.24
N ARG A 519 -11.50 12.79 2.98
CA ARG A 519 -12.30 13.42 4.04
C ARG A 519 -13.65 13.91 3.51
N HIS A 520 -13.67 14.51 2.32
CA HIS A 520 -14.90 14.99 1.70
C HIS A 520 -15.82 13.87 1.22
N LEU A 521 -15.26 12.82 0.61
CA LEU A 521 -16.03 11.70 0.07
C LEU A 521 -16.63 10.84 1.18
N VAL A 522 -15.87 10.51 2.22
CA VAL A 522 -16.35 9.61 3.29
C VAL A 522 -16.91 10.30 4.52
N GLY A 523 -16.71 11.62 4.67
CA GLY A 523 -17.17 12.38 5.83
C GLY A 523 -16.51 11.97 7.16
N GLY A 524 -15.31 11.40 7.11
CA GLY A 524 -14.63 10.80 8.27
C GLY A 524 -13.11 10.94 8.23
N GLU A 525 -12.43 10.25 9.14
CA GLU A 525 -10.96 10.29 9.30
C GLU A 525 -10.26 9.55 8.14
N PRO A 526 -9.52 10.25 7.25
CA PRO A 526 -8.87 9.63 6.08
C PRO A 526 -7.83 8.57 6.45
N LEU A 527 -7.19 8.66 7.61
CA LEU A 527 -6.18 7.68 8.05
C LEU A 527 -6.76 6.33 8.50
N GLN A 528 -8.09 6.17 8.46
CA GLN A 528 -8.68 4.83 8.48
C GLN A 528 -8.33 4.02 7.23
N SER A 529 -8.01 4.69 6.11
CA SER A 529 -7.44 4.06 4.92
C SER A 529 -6.04 3.50 5.22
N PRO A 530 -5.82 2.17 5.10
CA PRO A 530 -4.51 1.59 5.32
C PRO A 530 -3.45 2.15 4.37
N LEU A 531 -3.82 2.40 3.10
CA LEU A 531 -2.94 2.98 2.09
C LEU A 531 -2.52 4.42 2.44
N LEU A 532 -3.46 5.30 2.78
CA LEU A 532 -3.13 6.70 3.09
C LEU A 532 -2.33 6.81 4.39
N ARG A 533 -2.64 5.99 5.40
CA ARG A 533 -1.84 5.91 6.62
C ARG A 533 -0.41 5.47 6.32
N LEU A 534 -0.23 4.41 5.52
CA LEU A 534 1.10 3.97 5.12
C LEU A 534 1.83 5.05 4.30
N ALA A 535 1.13 5.77 3.42
CA ALA A 535 1.71 6.88 2.68
C ALA A 535 2.19 8.02 3.59
N CYS A 536 1.46 8.34 4.67
CA CYS A 536 1.93 9.27 5.70
C CYS A 536 3.17 8.76 6.43
N ASP A 537 3.25 7.46 6.73
CA ASP A 537 4.45 6.86 7.35
C ASP A 537 5.67 7.01 6.40
N TRP A 538 5.46 6.79 5.09
CA TRP A 538 6.47 6.87 4.03
C TRP A 538 6.95 8.29 3.80
N PHE A 539 6.02 9.21 3.57
CA PHE A 539 6.31 10.53 3.04
C PHE A 539 6.21 11.65 4.09
N GLY A 540 5.67 11.37 5.27
CA GLY A 540 5.27 12.36 6.26
C GLY A 540 3.79 12.70 6.16
N ASP A 541 3.16 13.04 7.28
CA ASP A 541 1.75 13.45 7.36
C ASP A 541 1.59 14.92 6.96
N PRO A 542 0.98 15.23 5.79
CA PRO A 542 0.87 16.59 5.31
C PRO A 542 -0.33 17.35 5.89
N ARG A 543 -1.20 16.72 6.70
CA ARG A 543 -2.47 17.33 7.14
C ARG A 543 -2.28 18.67 7.84
N GLY A 544 -1.26 18.78 8.70
CA GLY A 544 -0.95 20.03 9.41
C GLY A 544 -0.38 21.15 8.52
N ALA A 545 0.13 20.79 7.34
CA ALA A 545 0.69 21.72 6.35
C ALA A 545 -0.22 21.94 5.14
N THR A 546 -1.38 21.28 5.09
CA THR A 546 -2.32 21.34 3.96
C THR A 546 -3.31 22.47 4.17
N GLN A 547 -3.44 23.34 3.17
CA GLN A 547 -4.45 24.39 3.14
C GLN A 547 -5.48 24.08 2.05
N ALA A 548 -6.73 23.82 2.46
CA ALA A 548 -7.85 23.73 1.55
C ALA A 548 -8.23 25.12 1.03
N VAL A 549 -8.32 25.27 -0.29
CA VAL A 549 -8.76 26.50 -0.97
C VAL A 549 -10.03 26.20 -1.75
N GLY A 550 -11.16 26.73 -1.27
CA GLY A 550 -12.50 26.36 -1.71
C GLY A 550 -13.30 25.68 -0.58
N PRO A 551 -14.45 25.06 -0.87
CA PRO A 551 -15.25 24.39 0.14
C PRO A 551 -14.53 23.21 0.78
N ASP A 552 -14.50 23.21 2.11
CA ASP A 552 -13.88 22.18 2.95
C ASP A 552 -14.94 21.41 3.74
N GLU A 553 -15.82 20.70 3.02
CA GLU A 553 -16.97 20.01 3.60
C GLU A 553 -17.22 18.67 2.89
N ALA A 554 -17.91 17.76 3.59
CA ALA A 554 -18.32 16.49 3.01
C ALA A 554 -19.23 16.68 1.79
N ILE A 555 -19.15 15.75 0.82
CA ILE A 555 -20.02 15.76 -0.36
C ILE A 555 -21.39 15.21 0.06
N PRO A 556 -22.48 16.00 -0.07
CA PRO A 556 -23.81 15.54 0.30
C PRO A 556 -24.23 14.31 -0.53
N GLY A 557 -24.70 13.27 0.16
CA GLY A 557 -25.25 12.07 -0.47
C GLY A 557 -24.22 11.10 -1.06
N PHE A 558 -22.92 11.32 -0.86
CA PHE A 558 -21.90 10.33 -1.23
C PHE A 558 -21.94 9.15 -0.26
N ARG A 559 -22.17 7.94 -0.77
CA ARG A 559 -22.29 6.73 0.05
C ARG A 559 -20.91 6.19 0.42
N ALA A 560 -20.58 6.26 1.71
CA ALA A 560 -19.34 5.71 2.23
C ALA A 560 -19.34 4.16 2.20
N PRO A 561 -18.18 3.52 2.00
CA PRO A 561 -18.10 2.06 1.93
C PRO A 561 -18.47 1.35 3.24
N TYR A 562 -18.52 2.05 4.37
CA TYR A 562 -18.88 1.52 5.69
C TYR A 562 -20.13 2.19 6.29
N GLU A 563 -21.01 2.73 5.45
CA GLU A 563 -22.22 3.44 5.88
C GLU A 563 -23.19 2.58 6.73
N THR A 564 -23.15 1.25 6.55
CA THR A 564 -23.96 0.29 7.34
C THR A 564 -23.08 -0.79 7.98
N GLU A 565 -23.55 -1.39 9.07
CA GLU A 565 -22.84 -2.51 9.72
C GLU A 565 -22.62 -3.70 8.78
N LEU A 566 -23.58 -3.96 7.89
CA LEU A 566 -23.46 -4.99 6.86
C LEU A 566 -22.34 -4.64 5.87
N HIS A 567 -22.27 -3.40 5.40
CA HIS A 567 -21.21 -2.94 4.51
C HIS A 567 -19.84 -2.96 5.20
N ALA A 568 -19.76 -2.61 6.49
CA ALA A 568 -18.54 -2.74 7.28
C ALA A 568 -18.07 -4.21 7.39
N LEU A 569 -18.99 -5.15 7.64
CA LEU A 569 -18.68 -6.58 7.68
C LEU A 569 -18.25 -7.10 6.29
N MET A 570 -18.93 -6.69 5.23
CA MET A 570 -18.61 -7.09 3.87
C MET A 570 -17.28 -6.50 3.39
N GLY A 571 -16.98 -5.26 3.73
CA GLY A 571 -15.69 -4.62 3.46
C GLY A 571 -14.53 -5.32 4.15
N LEU A 572 -14.73 -5.80 5.39
CA LEU A 572 -13.74 -6.63 6.09
C LEU A 572 -13.50 -7.97 5.38
N LEU A 573 -14.57 -8.62 4.94
CA LEU A 573 -14.49 -9.89 4.21
C LEU A 573 -13.99 -9.70 2.78
N SER A 574 -13.97 -8.48 2.26
CA SER A 574 -13.63 -8.20 0.86
C SER A 574 -12.24 -8.69 0.50
N ILE A 575 -11.21 -8.46 1.32
CA ILE A 575 -9.84 -8.92 1.04
C ILE A 575 -9.77 -10.45 1.02
N PRO A 576 -10.19 -11.20 2.06
CA PRO A 576 -10.14 -12.67 2.02
C PRO A 576 -10.98 -13.27 0.89
N VAL A 577 -12.19 -12.74 0.65
CA VAL A 577 -13.05 -13.24 -0.44
C VAL A 577 -12.39 -12.95 -1.79
N TRP A 578 -11.84 -11.75 -1.97
CA TRP A 578 -11.15 -11.36 -3.19
C TRP A 578 -9.86 -12.17 -3.43
N GLN A 579 -9.06 -12.40 -2.40
CA GLN A 579 -7.78 -13.11 -2.53
C GLN A 579 -7.93 -14.61 -2.75
N PHE A 580 -8.93 -15.24 -2.11
CA PHE A 580 -9.00 -16.70 -2.02
C PHE A 580 -10.25 -17.31 -2.65
N ALA A 581 -11.39 -16.61 -2.63
CA ALA A 581 -12.67 -17.15 -3.11
C ALA A 581 -13.12 -16.58 -4.46
N SER A 582 -12.39 -15.59 -5.00
CA SER A 582 -12.78 -14.91 -6.23
C SER A 582 -12.45 -15.68 -7.51
N GLY A 583 -11.66 -16.76 -7.44
CA GLY A 583 -11.13 -17.42 -8.62
C GLY A 583 -10.19 -16.51 -9.42
N ARG A 584 -9.29 -15.80 -8.72
CA ARG A 584 -8.41 -14.75 -9.29
C ARG A 584 -9.21 -13.62 -9.95
N GLY A 585 -10.26 -13.15 -9.27
CA GLY A 585 -11.15 -12.06 -9.64
C GLY A 585 -12.30 -12.42 -10.58
N ALA A 586 -12.40 -13.68 -11.04
CA ALA A 586 -13.51 -14.14 -11.86
C ALA A 586 -14.89 -13.87 -11.22
N ALA A 587 -15.01 -13.93 -9.90
CA ALA A 587 -16.25 -13.69 -9.16
C ALA A 587 -16.76 -12.23 -9.18
N PHE A 588 -15.91 -11.28 -9.54
CA PHE A 588 -16.20 -9.85 -9.43
C PHE A 588 -16.03 -9.11 -10.76
N LEU A 589 -16.12 -9.84 -11.88
CA LEU A 589 -16.15 -9.19 -13.19
C LEU A 589 -17.43 -8.37 -13.34
N PRO A 590 -17.33 -7.12 -13.82
CA PRO A 590 -18.49 -6.27 -14.03
C PRO A 590 -19.34 -6.79 -15.19
N ALA A 591 -20.47 -6.14 -15.45
CA ALA A 591 -21.30 -6.39 -16.64
C ALA A 591 -20.60 -5.84 -17.90
N MET A 592 -19.49 -6.46 -18.29
CA MET A 592 -18.67 -6.08 -19.45
C MET A 592 -19.50 -5.97 -20.73
N ASP A 593 -19.22 -4.97 -21.56
CA ASP A 593 -19.71 -4.89 -22.94
C ASP A 593 -19.07 -6.01 -23.77
N THR A 594 -19.72 -7.17 -23.83
CA THR A 594 -19.19 -8.35 -24.52
C THR A 594 -19.21 -8.24 -26.04
N ARG A 595 -19.86 -7.20 -26.60
CA ARG A 595 -19.77 -6.91 -28.03
C ARG A 595 -18.45 -6.24 -28.37
N ALA A 596 -18.02 -5.29 -27.54
CA ALA A 596 -16.74 -4.63 -27.68
C ALA A 596 -15.57 -5.47 -27.15
N PHE A 597 -15.80 -6.22 -26.06
CA PHE A 597 -14.79 -7.01 -25.36
C PHE A 597 -15.27 -8.47 -25.22
N PRO A 598 -15.10 -9.30 -26.26
CA PRO A 598 -15.56 -10.69 -26.24
C PRO A 598 -14.92 -11.50 -25.10
N PRO A 599 -15.66 -12.40 -24.42
CA PRO A 599 -15.10 -13.23 -23.37
C PRO A 599 -14.12 -14.26 -23.94
N LYS A 600 -12.95 -14.38 -23.31
CA LYS A 600 -11.95 -15.42 -23.63
C LYS A 600 -12.49 -16.81 -23.28
N ALA A 601 -12.18 -17.81 -24.11
CA ALA A 601 -12.45 -19.21 -23.76
C ALA A 601 -11.55 -19.63 -22.59
N GLY A 602 -12.12 -20.14 -21.48
CA GLY A 602 -11.34 -20.68 -20.37
C GLY A 602 -11.82 -20.28 -18.96
N HIS A 603 -10.86 -20.17 -18.04
CA HIS A 603 -11.10 -19.95 -16.60
C HIS A 603 -11.99 -18.73 -16.33
N GLY A 604 -12.93 -18.88 -15.39
CA GLY A 604 -13.83 -17.80 -14.97
C GLY A 604 -15.06 -17.57 -15.86
N GLN A 605 -15.27 -18.35 -16.93
CA GLN A 605 -16.44 -18.22 -17.82
C GLN A 605 -17.45 -19.39 -17.70
N GLY A 606 -17.17 -20.39 -16.86
CA GLY A 606 -18.05 -21.55 -16.63
C GLY A 606 -19.36 -21.23 -15.87
N PRO A 607 -20.35 -22.14 -15.91
CA PRO A 607 -21.68 -21.92 -15.31
C PRO A 607 -21.64 -21.54 -13.83
N PHE A 608 -20.76 -22.19 -13.05
CA PHE A 608 -20.55 -21.88 -11.63
C PHE A 608 -20.19 -20.41 -11.41
N TRP A 609 -19.19 -19.89 -12.13
CA TRP A 609 -18.73 -18.51 -11.96
C TRP A 609 -19.78 -17.50 -12.42
N ARG A 610 -20.58 -17.82 -13.43
CA ARG A 610 -21.70 -16.97 -13.86
C ARG A 610 -22.77 -16.85 -12.78
N LEU A 611 -23.14 -17.97 -12.17
CA LEU A 611 -24.09 -18.00 -11.05
C LEU A 611 -23.54 -17.25 -9.83
N TYR A 612 -22.28 -17.51 -9.47
CA TYR A 612 -21.63 -16.84 -8.34
C TYR A 612 -21.52 -15.32 -8.55
N ARG A 613 -21.16 -14.86 -9.77
CA ARG A 613 -21.19 -13.43 -10.14
C ARG A 613 -22.58 -12.82 -10.02
N ALA A 614 -23.62 -13.52 -10.44
CA ALA A 614 -24.99 -13.03 -10.32
C ALA A 614 -25.38 -12.85 -8.85
N LEU A 615 -25.03 -13.81 -8.00
CA LEU A 615 -25.25 -13.74 -6.56
C LEU A 615 -24.46 -12.60 -5.90
N MET A 616 -23.17 -12.45 -6.22
CA MET A 616 -22.35 -11.35 -5.68
C MET A 616 -22.85 -9.97 -6.10
N ARG A 617 -23.28 -9.79 -7.36
CA ARG A 617 -23.88 -8.53 -7.82
C ARG A 617 -25.21 -8.22 -7.13
N ALA A 618 -26.00 -9.24 -6.82
CA ALA A 618 -27.23 -9.07 -6.05
C ALA A 618 -26.96 -8.66 -4.60
N LEU A 619 -25.86 -9.15 -4.00
CA LEU A 619 -25.50 -8.87 -2.60
C LEU A 619 -24.79 -7.53 -2.40
N VAL A 620 -23.93 -7.13 -3.35
CA VAL A 620 -22.99 -6.01 -3.18
C VAL A 620 -23.40 -4.78 -4.01
N GLY A 621 -24.37 -4.95 -4.92
CA GLY A 621 -24.74 -3.94 -5.93
C GLY A 621 -23.84 -4.02 -7.17
N PRO A 622 -24.30 -3.47 -8.31
CA PRO A 622 -23.46 -3.26 -9.49
C PRO A 622 -22.40 -2.18 -9.26
#